data_AF-A0A183BEZ2-F1
#
_entry.id   AF-A0A183BEZ2-F1
#
_cell.length_a   1.000
_cell.length_b   1.000
_cell.length_c   1.000
_cell.angle_alpha   90.00
_cell.angle_beta   90.00
_cell.angle_gamma   90.00
#
_symmetry.space_group_name_H-M   'P 1'
#
loop_
_entity.id
_entity.type
_entity.pdbx_description
1 polymer ?
#
loop_
_entity_poly.entity_id
_entity_poly.type
_entity_poly.pdbx_seq_one_letter_code
_entity_poly.pdbx_strand_id
1 'polypeptide(L)'
;MLRRRSRAWKHYRTSNSGYDEYRLVRNQCSAAKVAKRRIFEERLAAESATVPRRLVAYLKRRTRTVPGLPSLVENGVTADTDVDKAGVLAGHYASVYTGADIWNSPPSPPHQVVFAPS
;
A
#
# COMPACT_ATOMS: atom_id res chain seq x y z
N MET A 1 -8.60 -12.20 -8.65
CA MET A 1 -7.32 -11.46 -8.57
C MET A 1 -6.71 -11.41 -7.17
N LEU A 2 -7.43 -10.95 -6.14
CA LEU A 2 -6.90 -10.89 -4.76
C LEU A 2 -6.40 -12.25 -4.24
N ARG A 3 -7.17 -13.33 -4.41
CA ARG A 3 -6.75 -14.70 -4.03
C ARG A 3 -5.46 -15.14 -4.71
N ARG A 4 -5.28 -14.83 -6.00
CA ARG A 4 -4.08 -15.15 -6.79
C ARG A 4 -2.86 -14.39 -6.27
N ARG A 5 -3.02 -13.08 -5.98
CA ARG A 5 -1.96 -12.26 -5.38
C ARG A 5 -1.56 -12.77 -4.00
N SER A 6 -2.53 -13.11 -3.15
CA SER A 6 -2.26 -13.64 -1.81
C SER A 6 -1.55 -14.99 -1.86
N ARG A 7 -1.91 -15.87 -2.80
CA ARG A 7 -1.23 -17.15 -3.00
C ARG A 7 0.22 -16.96 -3.45
N ALA A 8 0.47 -16.11 -4.45
CA ALA A 8 1.83 -15.81 -4.92
C ALA A 8 2.68 -15.14 -3.82
N TRP A 9 2.10 -14.26 -3.01
CA TRP A 9 2.78 -13.67 -1.86
C TRP A 9 3.16 -14.72 -0.81
N LYS A 10 2.22 -15.64 -0.48
CA LYS A 10 2.47 -16.72 0.47
C LYS A 10 3.58 -17.63 -0.04
N HIS A 11 3.54 -18.02 -1.32
CA HIS A 11 4.59 -18.82 -1.95
C HIS A 11 5.96 -18.17 -1.77
N TYR A 12 6.12 -16.92 -2.24
CA TYR A 12 7.38 -16.17 -2.11
C TYR A 12 7.87 -16.09 -0.65
N ARG A 13 6.98 -15.79 0.30
CA ARG A 13 7.35 -15.69 1.73
C ARG A 13 7.74 -17.02 2.36
N THR A 14 7.24 -18.14 1.86
CA THR A 14 7.53 -19.46 2.44
C THR A 14 8.73 -20.12 1.77
N SER A 15 8.90 -19.96 0.46
CA SER A 15 9.96 -20.63 -0.30
C SER A 15 11.21 -19.76 -0.56
N ASN A 16 11.15 -18.47 -0.23
CA ASN A 16 12.15 -17.45 -0.60
C ASN A 16 12.50 -17.46 -2.11
N SER A 17 11.57 -17.93 -2.93
CA SER A 17 11.70 -18.11 -4.38
C SER A 17 10.42 -17.68 -5.10
N GLY A 18 10.46 -17.42 -6.41
CA GLY A 18 9.27 -17.00 -7.17
C GLY A 18 8.87 -15.54 -6.95
N TYR A 19 9.82 -14.67 -6.58
CA TYR A 19 9.57 -13.23 -6.49
C TYR A 19 9.09 -12.63 -7.81
N ASP A 20 9.64 -13.06 -8.95
CA ASP A 20 9.24 -12.56 -10.28
C ASP A 20 7.80 -12.93 -10.62
N GLU A 21 7.36 -14.13 -10.27
CA GLU A 21 5.95 -14.53 -10.42
C GLU A 21 5.04 -13.66 -9.55
N TYR A 22 5.41 -13.46 -8.28
CA TYR A 22 4.68 -12.54 -7.41
C TYR A 22 4.63 -11.12 -7.98
N ARG A 23 5.76 -10.60 -8.47
CA ARG A 23 5.88 -9.26 -9.06
C ARG A 23 4.96 -9.13 -10.28
N LEU A 24 4.95 -10.11 -11.17
CA LEU A 24 4.06 -10.14 -12.33
C LEU A 24 2.58 -10.11 -11.90
N VAL A 25 2.19 -11.00 -10.97
CA VAL A 25 0.81 -11.06 -10.46
C VAL A 25 0.42 -9.77 -9.75
N ARG A 26 1.33 -9.17 -8.97
CA ARG A 26 1.14 -7.87 -8.31
C ARG A 26 0.87 -6.79 -9.34
N ASN A 27 1.69 -6.69 -10.38
CA ASN A 27 1.58 -5.66 -11.42
C ASN A 27 0.28 -5.82 -12.22
N GLN A 28 -0.07 -7.04 -12.63
CA GLN A 28 -1.34 -7.34 -13.29
C GLN A 28 -2.55 -6.92 -12.42
N CYS A 29 -2.51 -7.24 -11.12
CA CYS A 29 -3.58 -6.83 -10.20
C CYS A 29 -3.67 -5.29 -10.07
N SER A 30 -2.53 -4.60 -10.02
CA SER A 30 -2.49 -3.14 -9.96
C SER A 30 -3.03 -2.51 -11.25
N ALA A 31 -2.58 -2.97 -12.42
CA ALA A 31 -3.04 -2.51 -13.71
C ALA A 31 -4.56 -2.69 -13.86
N ALA A 32 -5.08 -3.87 -13.51
CA ALA A 32 -6.51 -4.13 -13.59
C ALA A 32 -7.34 -3.27 -12.61
N LYS A 33 -6.81 -2.92 -11.43
CA LYS A 33 -7.47 -1.97 -10.52
C LYS A 33 -7.54 -0.57 -11.12
N VAL A 34 -6.45 -0.12 -11.75
CA VAL A 34 -6.42 1.19 -12.43
C VAL A 34 -7.39 1.21 -13.60
N ALA A 35 -7.39 0.18 -14.45
CA ALA A 35 -8.31 0.07 -15.58
C ALA A 35 -9.78 0.09 -15.14
N LYS A 36 -10.15 -0.70 -14.12
CA LYS A 36 -11.52 -0.69 -13.59
C LYS A 36 -11.92 0.66 -13.03
N ARG A 37 -11.01 1.35 -12.33
CA ARG A 37 -11.27 2.69 -11.81
C ARG A 37 -11.48 3.68 -12.95
N ARG A 38 -10.61 3.65 -13.97
CA ARG A 38 -10.70 4.53 -15.13
C ARG A 38 -12.04 4.39 -15.85
N ILE A 39 -12.47 3.15 -16.14
CA ILE A 39 -13.77 2.89 -16.79
C ILE A 39 -14.92 3.44 -15.95
N PHE A 40 -14.85 3.30 -14.63
CA PHE A 40 -15.85 3.87 -13.73
C PHE A 40 -15.84 5.40 -13.75
N GLU A 41 -14.66 6.03 -13.70
CA GLU A 41 -14.50 7.48 -13.74
C GLU A 41 -14.98 8.08 -15.06
N GLU A 42 -14.69 7.44 -16.19
CA GLU A 42 -15.18 7.84 -17.53
C GLU A 42 -16.72 7.79 -17.60
N ARG A 43 -17.34 6.71 -17.11
CA ARG A 43 -18.81 6.61 -17.03
C ARG A 43 -19.39 7.67 -16.12
N LEU A 44 -18.76 7.91 -14.98
CA LEU A 44 -19.20 8.92 -14.03
C LEU A 44 -19.11 10.34 -14.60
N ALA A 45 -18.10 10.63 -15.41
CA ALA A 45 -17.95 11.89 -16.12
C ALA A 45 -19.00 12.03 -17.24
N ALA A 46 -19.28 10.97 -18.00
CA ALA A 46 -20.33 10.99 -19.02
C ALA A 46 -21.72 11.24 -18.41
N GLU A 47 -22.00 10.67 -17.24
CA GLU A 47 -23.25 10.87 -16.49
C GLU A 47 -23.31 12.20 -15.73
N SER A 48 -22.24 13.00 -15.66
CA SER A 48 -22.23 14.17 -14.78
C SER A 48 -23.16 15.29 -15.24
N ALA A 49 -23.50 15.33 -16.54
CA ALA A 49 -24.45 16.29 -17.09
C ALA A 49 -25.88 16.03 -16.59
N THR A 50 -26.23 14.77 -16.33
CA THR A 50 -27.58 14.37 -15.88
C THR A 50 -27.64 14.11 -14.37
N VAL A 51 -26.54 13.64 -13.77
CA VAL A 51 -26.46 13.29 -12.34
C VAL A 51 -25.19 13.88 -11.68
N PRO A 52 -25.04 15.22 -11.60
CA PRO A 52 -23.83 15.88 -11.10
C PRO A 52 -23.51 15.51 -9.64
N ARG A 53 -24.52 15.18 -8.83
CA ARG A 53 -24.35 14.78 -7.42
C ARG A 53 -23.43 13.55 -7.27
N ARG A 54 -23.45 12.60 -8.21
CA ARG A 54 -22.60 11.40 -8.14
C ARG A 54 -21.12 11.76 -8.31
N LEU A 55 -20.81 12.65 -9.25
CA LEU A 55 -19.44 13.15 -9.45
C LEU A 55 -18.93 13.91 -8.23
N VAL A 56 -19.74 14.83 -7.69
CA VAL A 56 -19.38 15.60 -6.49
C VAL A 56 -19.15 14.68 -5.29
N ALA A 57 -20.01 13.67 -5.08
CA ALA A 57 -19.84 12.69 -4.00
C ALA A 57 -18.55 11.87 -4.17
N TYR A 58 -18.24 11.45 -5.41
CA TYR A 58 -16.99 10.75 -5.72
C TYR A 58 -15.76 11.61 -5.41
N LEU A 59 -15.75 12.87 -5.86
CA LEU A 59 -14.67 13.82 -5.62
C LEU A 59 -14.47 14.06 -4.12
N LYS A 60 -15.54 14.36 -3.38
CA LYS A 60 -15.48 14.52 -1.92
C LYS A 60 -14.87 13.31 -1.23
N ARG A 61 -15.21 12.09 -1.66
CA ARG A 61 -14.62 10.86 -1.10
C ARG A 61 -13.14 10.71 -1.48
N ARG A 62 -12.73 11.15 -2.67
CA ARG A 62 -11.37 11.00 -3.19
C ARG A 62 -10.40 12.02 -2.62
N THR A 63 -10.88 13.24 -2.36
CA THR A 63 -10.09 14.32 -1.76
C THR A 63 -10.21 14.38 -0.25
N ARG A 64 -11.02 13.50 0.36
CA ARG A 64 -11.13 13.41 1.83
C ARG A 64 -9.77 13.06 2.41
N THR A 65 -9.16 14.04 3.07
CA THR A 65 -8.08 13.81 4.01
C THR A 65 -8.70 13.16 5.26
N VAL A 66 -8.14 12.03 5.69
CA VAL A 66 -8.44 11.52 7.04
C VAL A 66 -7.51 12.29 7.97
N PRO A 67 -8.03 13.11 8.88
CA PRO A 67 -7.17 13.83 9.82
C PRO A 67 -6.53 12.83 10.78
N GLY A 68 -5.22 12.99 11.00
CA GLY A 68 -4.45 12.21 11.96
C GLY A 68 -4.14 10.78 11.52
N LEU A 69 -3.15 10.19 12.20
CA LEU A 69 -2.90 8.75 12.16
C LEU A 69 -3.91 8.03 13.06
N PRO A 70 -4.38 6.83 12.68
CA PRO A 70 -5.11 5.96 13.60
C PRO A 70 -4.30 5.72 14.88
N SER A 71 -4.98 5.51 16.00
CA SER A 71 -4.34 5.12 17.26
C SER A 71 -3.52 3.83 17.08
N LEU A 72 -2.33 3.80 17.68
CA LEU A 72 -1.48 2.61 17.72
C LEU A 72 -1.65 1.92 19.05
N VAL A 73 -1.44 0.60 19.09
CA VAL A 73 -1.46 -0.17 20.34
C VAL A 73 -0.11 -0.87 20.48
N GLU A 74 0.58 -0.59 21.57
CA GLU A 74 1.83 -1.25 21.95
C GLU A 74 1.66 -1.83 23.36
N ASN A 75 1.86 -3.14 23.50
CA ASN A 75 1.77 -3.85 24.79
C ASN A 75 0.46 -3.60 25.57
N GLY A 76 -0.65 -3.40 24.85
CA GLY A 76 -1.97 -3.12 25.45
C GLY A 76 -2.20 -1.65 25.83
N VAL A 77 -1.22 -0.76 25.63
CA VAL A 77 -1.36 0.69 25.82
C VAL A 77 -1.66 1.34 24.48
N THR A 78 -2.65 2.24 24.47
CA THR A 78 -3.05 2.97 23.26
C THR A 78 -2.28 4.30 23.15
N ALA A 79 -1.61 4.50 22.01
CA ALA A 79 -0.95 5.74 21.63
C ALA A 79 -1.90 6.58 20.76
N ASP A 80 -2.54 7.57 21.40
CA ASP A 80 -3.56 8.42 20.77
C ASP A 80 -3.01 9.75 20.28
N THR A 81 -1.96 10.29 20.91
CA THR A 81 -1.31 11.53 20.46
C THR A 81 -0.30 11.28 19.36
N ASP A 82 -0.03 12.28 18.53
CA ASP A 82 0.95 12.14 17.44
C ASP A 82 2.39 11.93 17.97
N VAL A 83 2.70 12.47 19.16
CA VAL A 83 3.97 12.24 19.84
C VAL A 83 4.11 10.79 20.27
N ASP A 84 3.08 10.23 20.91
CA ASP A 84 3.09 8.83 21.35
C ASP A 84 3.20 7.88 20.14
N LYS A 85 2.46 8.17 19.07
CA LYS A 85 2.53 7.39 17.83
C LYS A 85 3.92 7.44 17.20
N ALA A 86 4.58 8.60 17.20
CA ALA A 86 5.93 8.74 16.71
C ALA A 86 6.92 7.91 17.56
N GLY A 87 6.75 7.91 18.88
CA GLY A 87 7.52 7.08 19.81
C GLY A 87 7.38 5.58 19.53
N VAL A 88 6.15 5.08 19.44
CA VAL A 88 5.86 3.66 19.12
C VAL A 88 6.48 3.26 17.79
N LEU A 89 6.35 4.09 16.74
CA LEU A 89 6.92 3.81 15.43
C LEU A 89 8.45 3.80 15.45
N ALA A 90 9.07 4.76 16.15
CA ALA A 90 10.52 4.83 16.28
C ALA A 90 11.08 3.62 17.03
N GLY A 91 10.43 3.22 18.13
CA GLY A 91 10.79 2.03 18.91
C GLY A 91 10.67 0.74 18.09
N HIS A 92 9.53 0.55 17.42
CA HIS A 92 9.35 -0.59 16.52
C HIS A 92 10.41 -0.63 15.42
N TYR A 93 10.69 0.51 14.79
CA TYR A 93 11.71 0.57 13.73
C TYR A 93 13.10 0.24 14.28
N ALA A 94 13.50 0.81 15.41
CA ALA A 94 14.77 0.48 16.06
C ALA A 94 14.88 -1.02 16.34
N SER A 95 13.82 -1.66 16.84
CA SER A 95 13.79 -3.10 17.13
C SER A 95 14.07 -3.99 15.91
N VAL A 96 13.66 -3.56 14.71
CA VAL A 96 13.93 -4.31 13.47
C VAL A 96 15.43 -4.36 13.16
N TYR A 97 16.18 -3.33 13.57
CA TYR A 97 17.61 -3.18 13.28
C TYR A 97 18.52 -3.48 14.48
N THR A 98 17.99 -3.93 15.62
CA THR A 98 18.79 -4.32 16.79
C THR A 98 18.89 -5.84 16.97
N GLY A 99 18.20 -6.64 16.14
CA GLY A 99 18.31 -8.11 16.17
C GLY A 99 19.58 -8.63 15.51
N ALA A 100 20.16 -9.71 16.04
CA ALA A 100 21.33 -10.40 15.49
C ALA A 100 21.13 -10.98 14.05
N ASP A 101 19.92 -10.89 13.50
CA ASP A 101 19.53 -11.40 12.18
C ASP A 101 19.84 -10.46 11.00
N ILE A 102 20.47 -9.30 11.24
CA ILE A 102 20.88 -8.37 10.17
C ILE A 102 21.86 -9.05 9.19
N TRP A 103 22.61 -10.06 9.65
CA TRP A 103 23.56 -10.81 8.82
C TRP A 103 22.92 -11.93 7.98
N ASN A 104 21.68 -12.34 8.28
CA ASN A 104 20.99 -13.45 7.60
C ASN A 104 19.84 -13.00 6.68
N SER A 105 19.54 -11.70 6.60
CA SER A 105 18.51 -11.20 5.69
C SER A 105 19.00 -11.20 4.25
N PRO A 106 18.23 -11.75 3.29
CA PRO A 106 18.58 -11.63 1.87
C PRO A 106 18.65 -10.14 1.49
N PRO A 107 19.61 -9.75 0.64
CA PRO A 107 19.81 -8.35 0.30
C PRO A 107 18.53 -7.76 -0.27
N SER A 108 18.19 -6.55 0.20
CA SER A 108 17.11 -5.74 -0.36
C SER A 108 17.26 -5.71 -1.89
N PRO A 109 16.21 -6.03 -2.66
CA PRO A 109 16.30 -5.96 -4.11
C PRO A 109 16.73 -4.54 -4.52
N PRO A 110 17.69 -4.39 -5.44
CA PRO A 110 18.23 -3.09 -5.79
C PRO A 110 17.09 -2.17 -6.24
N HIS A 111 16.97 -1.02 -5.58
CA HIS A 111 16.15 0.07 -6.07
C HIS A 111 16.76 0.55 -7.39
N GLN A 112 16.21 0.08 -8.51
CA GLN A 112 16.49 0.71 -9.81
C GLN A 112 15.86 2.11 -9.76
N VAL A 113 16.66 3.09 -9.38
CA VAL A 113 16.36 4.50 -9.56
C VAL A 113 16.43 4.74 -11.07
N VAL A 114 15.29 4.63 -11.74
CA VAL A 114 15.18 5.02 -13.14
C VAL A 114 15.14 6.55 -13.17
N PHE A 115 16.30 7.17 -13.42
CA PHE A 115 16.34 8.58 -13.81
C PHE A 115 15.79 8.69 -15.23
N ALA A 116 14.75 9.50 -15.40
CA ALA A 116 14.28 9.86 -16.74
C ALA A 116 15.32 10.78 -17.40
N PRO A 117 15.64 10.58 -18.69
CA PRO A 117 16.50 11.51 -19.43
C PRO A 117 15.77 12.85 -19.61
N SER A 118 16.53 13.93 -19.39
CA SER A 118 16.12 15.33 -19.59
C SER A 118 15.85 15.65 -21.06
#